data_AF-A0A3D4BJZ4-F1
#
_entry.id   AF-A0A3D4BJZ4-F1
#
_cell.length_a   1.000
_cell.length_b   1.000
_cell.length_c   1.000
_cell.angle_alpha   90.00
_cell.angle_beta   90.00
_cell.angle_gamma   90.00
#
_symmetry.space_group_name_H-M   'P 1'
#
loop_
_entity.id
_entity.type
_entity.pdbx_description
1 polymer ?
#
loop_
_entity_poly.entity_id
_entity_poly.type
_entity_poly.pdbx_seq_one_letter_code
_entity_poly.pdbx_strand_id
1 'polypeptide(L)' 'MSKEKGVYTGIIEKDNDGNYFCGEYLLDYQLVEKNFKLGDEINIKTVIANPSDKSYNQYPKKSRVFFLANDKE' A
#
# COMPACT_ATOMS: atom_id res chain seq x y z
N MET A 1 13.07 -21.89 -5.73
CA MET A 1 13.15 -20.43 -5.58
C MET A 1 11.78 -19.91 -5.17
N SER A 2 11.51 -19.89 -3.87
CA SER A 2 10.23 -19.42 -3.35
C SER A 2 10.29 -17.89 -3.35
N LYS A 3 9.90 -17.25 -4.46
CA LYS A 3 9.57 -15.82 -4.43
C LYS A 3 8.60 -15.65 -3.28
N GLU A 4 9.02 -15.00 -2.19
CA GLU A 4 8.12 -14.57 -1.14
C GLU A 4 7.10 -13.67 -1.82
N LYS A 5 5.96 -14.26 -2.22
CA LYS A 5 4.87 -13.56 -2.86
C LYS A 5 4.30 -12.67 -1.77
N GLY A 6 4.67 -11.39 -1.76
CA GLY A 6 3.91 -10.39 -1.03
C GLY A 6 2.42 -10.54 -1.34
N VAL A 7 1.58 -10.06 -0.42
CA VAL A 7 0.12 -10.09 -0.53
C VAL A 7 -0.35 -9.52 -1.87
N TYR A 8 0.26 -8.42 -2.29
CA TYR A 8 -0.11 -7.73 -3.53
C TYR A 8 1.07 -6.93 -4.07
N THR A 9 1.14 -6.74 -5.38
CA THR A 9 2.09 -5.83 -6.03
C THR A 9 1.32 -4.93 -6.97
N GLY A 10 1.56 -3.63 -6.88
CA GLY A 10 0.88 -2.65 -7.72
C GLY A 10 1.46 -1.26 -7.51
N ILE A 11 0.87 -0.28 -8.19
CA ILE A 11 1.33 1.10 -8.21
C ILE A 11 0.65 1.89 -7.08
N ILE A 12 1.38 2.82 -6.47
CA ILE A 12 0.83 3.77 -5.51
C ILE A 12 0.01 4.82 -6.26
N GLU A 13 -1.26 4.90 -5.90
CA GLU A 13 -2.23 5.88 -6.38
C GLU A 13 -2.75 6.73 -5.21
N LYS A 14 -3.34 7.88 -5.53
CA LYS A 14 -3.93 8.79 -4.54
C LYS A 14 -5.34 9.13 -4.98
N ASP A 15 -6.29 8.98 -4.06
CA ASP A 15 -7.67 9.36 -4.30
C ASP A 15 -7.86 10.88 -4.15
N ASN A 16 -9.01 11.40 -4.60
CA ASN A 16 -9.41 12.79 -4.42
C ASN A 16 -9.46 13.23 -2.95
N ASP A 17 -9.70 12.31 -2.00
CA ASP A 17 -9.67 12.58 -0.56
C ASP A 17 -8.23 12.67 0.01
N GLY A 18 -7.22 12.43 -0.83
CA GLY A 18 -5.81 12.47 -0.45
C GLY A 18 -5.28 11.19 0.19
N ASN A 19 -6.06 10.11 0.15
CA ASN A 19 -5.69 8.79 0.64
C ASN A 19 -4.79 8.08 -0.38
N TYR A 20 -3.63 7.58 0.07
CA TYR A 20 -2.76 6.73 -0.75
C TYR A 20 -3.25 5.29 -0.71
N PHE A 21 -3.36 4.66 -1.87
CA PHE A 21 -3.80 3.27 -1.99
C PHE A 21 -3.02 2.55 -3.08
N CYS A 22 -3.07 1.22 -3.03
CA CYS A 22 -2.49 0.34 -4.05
C CYS A 22 -3.48 -0.81 -4.26
N GLY A 23 -4.19 -0.80 -5.39
CA GLY A 23 -5.31 -1.70 -5.63
C GLY A 23 -6.44 -1.50 -4.61
N GLU A 24 -6.81 -2.55 -3.89
CA GLU A 24 -7.84 -2.51 -2.83
C GLU A 24 -7.30 -2.11 -1.44
N TYR A 25 -5.99 -1.89 -1.30
CA TYR A 25 -5.34 -1.71 -0.01
C TYR A 25 -5.00 -0.24 0.24
N LEU A 26 -5.47 0.30 1.37
CA LEU A 26 -5.03 1.60 1.85
C LEU A 26 -3.56 1.52 2.28
N LEU A 27 -2.76 2.50 1.92
CA LEU A 27 -1.37 2.61 2.34
C LEU A 27 -1.26 3.58 3.51
N ASP A 28 -0.21 3.39 4.31
CA ASP A 28 0.09 4.35 5.35
C ASP A 28 0.68 5.63 4.75
N TYR A 29 -0.07 6.74 4.86
CA TYR A 29 0.31 8.04 4.30
C TYR A 29 1.69 8.50 4.77
N GLN A 30 2.02 8.33 6.05
CA GLN A 30 3.32 8.76 6.58
C GLN A 30 4.45 7.94 5.97
N LEU A 31 4.23 6.64 5.77
CA LEU A 31 5.21 5.78 5.14
C LEU A 31 5.40 6.13 3.66
N VAL A 32 4.29 6.36 2.92
CA VAL A 32 4.32 6.77 1.51
C VAL A 32 5.08 8.08 1.37
N GLU A 33 4.70 9.14 2.06
CA GLU A 33 5.35 10.46 1.92
C GLU A 33 6.84 10.45 2.32
N LYS A 34 7.23 9.54 3.21
CA LYS A 34 8.61 9.47 3.70
C LYS A 34 9.54 8.68 2.78
N ASN A 35 9.06 7.61 2.13
CA ASN A 35 9.93 6.66 1.40
C ASN A 35 9.49 6.38 -0.03
N PHE A 36 8.30 6.82 -0.44
CA PHE A 36 7.70 6.49 -1.73
C PHE A 36 7.10 7.75 -2.39
N LYS A 37 6.65 7.60 -3.64
CA LYS A 37 5.91 8.64 -4.36
C LYS A 37 4.79 8.02 -5.18
N LEU A 38 3.85 8.88 -5.58
CA LEU A 38 2.81 8.49 -6.53
C LEU A 38 3.42 7.95 -7.82
N GLY A 39 2.91 6.81 -8.29
CA GLY A 39 3.45 6.12 -9.45
C GLY A 39 4.57 5.12 -9.16
N ASP A 40 5.07 5.02 -7.91
CA ASP A 40 5.99 3.93 -7.57
C ASP A 40 5.25 2.59 -7.50
N GLU A 41 5.87 1.55 -8.06
CA GLU A 41 5.41 0.17 -7.90
C GLU A 41 5.92 -0.40 -6.57
N ILE A 42 5.01 -0.88 -5.74
CA ILE A 42 5.30 -1.46 -4.42
C ILE A 42 4.78 -2.88 -4.28
N ASN A 43 5.48 -3.65 -3.46
CA ASN A 43 5.08 -4.97 -2.99
C ASN A 43 4.61 -4.88 -1.54
N ILE A 44 3.36 -5.25 -1.30
CA ILE A 44 2.72 -5.29 0.01
C ILE A 44 3.07 -6.60 0.69
N LYS A 45 3.76 -6.58 1.83
CA LYS A 45 4.07 -7.81 2.60
C LYS A 45 2.96 -8.21 3.57
N THR A 46 2.29 -7.24 4.19
CA THR A 46 1.22 -7.53 5.16
C THR A 46 0.05 -6.58 4.99
N VAL A 47 -1.13 -7.06 5.36
CA VAL A 47 -2.38 -6.28 5.38
C VAL A 47 -3.05 -6.49 6.71
N ILE A 48 -3.61 -5.41 7.25
CA ILE A 48 -4.42 -5.40 8.46
C ILE A 48 -5.80 -4.86 8.12
N ALA A 49 -6.79 -5.15 8.95
CA ALA A 49 -8.07 -4.45 8.86
C ALA A 49 -7.83 -2.95 9.06
N ASN A 50 -8.45 -2.11 8.22
CA ASN A 50 -8.31 -0.67 8.35
C ASN A 50 -8.92 -0.25 9.70
N PRO A 51 -8.15 0.33 10.63
CA PRO A 51 -8.67 0.74 11.93
C PRO A 51 -9.53 2.02 11.85
N SER A 52 -9.60 2.67 10.68
CA SER A 52 -10.33 3.92 10.50
C SER A 52 -11.73 3.67 9.95
N ASP A 53 -12.76 3.88 10.77
CA ASP A 53 -14.17 3.71 10.37
C ASP A 53 -14.57 4.56 9.14
N LYS A 54 -14.01 5.78 9.00
CA LYS A 54 -14.33 6.69 7.89
C LYS A 54 -13.95 6.12 6.53
N SER A 55 -12.73 5.61 6.42
CA SER A 55 -12.21 5.06 5.17
C SER A 55 -12.42 3.55 5.08
N TYR A 56 -12.99 2.91 6.10
CA TYR A 56 -13.23 1.46 6.12
C TYR A 56 -14.13 1.00 4.98
N ASN A 57 -15.16 1.81 4.67
CA ASN A 57 -16.12 1.47 3.63
C ASN A 57 -15.51 1.49 2.21
N GLN A 58 -14.48 2.32 1.98
CA GLN A 58 -13.76 2.38 0.71
C GLN A 58 -12.56 1.41 0.71
N TYR A 59 -11.81 1.39 1.81
CA TYR A 59 -10.63 0.59 2.01
C TYR A 59 -10.76 -0.21 3.31
N PRO A 60 -11.33 -1.42 3.26
CA PRO A 60 -11.50 -2.25 4.45
C PRO A 60 -10.16 -2.81 4.96
N LYS A 61 -9.12 -2.80 4.11
CA LYS A 61 -7.79 -3.29 4.41
C LYS A 61 -6.76 -2.18 4.26
N LYS A 62 -5.82 -2.11 5.20
CA LYS A 62 -4.69 -1.18 5.18
C LYS A 62 -3.38 -1.98 5.26
N SER A 63 -2.37 -1.57 4.50
CA SER A 63 -1.00 -2.03 4.68
C SER A 63 -0.13 -0.97 5.34
N ARG A 64 0.77 -1.42 6.21
CA ARG A 64 1.83 -0.60 6.83
C ARG A 64 3.23 -1.11 6.50
N VAL A 65 3.33 -2.23 5.80
CA VAL A 65 4.61 -2.89 5.47
C VAL A 65 4.59 -3.23 3.99
N PHE A 66 5.22 -2.35 3.21
CA PHE A 66 5.37 -2.49 1.78
C PHE A 66 6.71 -1.88 1.35
N PHE A 67 7.24 -2.36 0.23
CA PHE A 67 8.58 -2.02 -0.29
C PHE A 67 8.50 -1.76 -1.79
N LEU A 68 9.48 -1.08 -2.37
CA LEU A 68 9.51 -0.86 -3.82
C LEU A 68 9.66 -2.21 -4.52
N ALA A 69 8.79 -2.50 -5.49
CA ALA A 69 8.87 -3.72 -6.29
C ALA A 69 10.13 -3.75 -7.17
N ASN A 70 10.67 -2.57 -7.47
CA ASN A 70 11.89 -2.39 -8.26
C ASN A 70 13.17 -2.47 -7.43
N ASP A 71 13.08 -2.47 -6.09
CA ASP A 71 14.19 -2.84 -5.21
C ASP A 71 14.34 -4.36 -5.29
N LYS A 72 14.98 -4.82 -6.37
CA LYS A 72 15.55 -6.16 -6.43
C LYS A 72 16.77 -6.15 -5.52
N GLU A 73 16.62 -6.71 -4.32
CA GLU A 73 17.78 -7.29 -3.62
C GLU A 73 18.29 -8.52 -4.38
#